data_AF-A0A3Q3ITL3-F1
#
_entry.id   AF-A0A3Q3ITL3-F1
#
_cell.length_a   1.000
_cell.length_b   1.000
_cell.length_c   1.000
_cell.angle_alpha   90.00
_cell.angle_beta   90.00
_cell.angle_gamma   90.00
#
_symmetry.space_group_name_H-M   'P 1'
#
loop_
_entity.id
_entity.type
_entity.pdbx_description
1 polymer ?
#
loop_
_entity_poly.entity_id
_entity_poly.type
_entity_poly.pdbx_seq_one_letter_code
_entity_poly.pdbx_strand_id
1 'polypeptide(L)'
;MTTSLMMRCLLSLATLLLLLLSITPTGAEVVQSISNCDQFFLGQTPPEIPGILVDVICQTYENEKRFVTLYDTENKIPVFSAYKYEGDDGRRPNTTWMIEPQVGSKRRN
;
A
#
# COMPACT_ATOMS: atom_id res chain seq x y z
N MET A 1 41.59 -23.46 1.74
CA MET A 1 40.58 -22.94 2.72
C MET A 1 39.97 -21.60 2.29
N THR A 2 40.71 -20.70 1.63
CA THR A 2 40.24 -19.37 1.21
C THR A 2 39.15 -19.38 0.12
N THR A 3 39.18 -20.34 -0.80
CA THR A 3 38.21 -20.48 -1.91
C THR A 3 36.82 -20.93 -1.45
N SER A 4 36.76 -21.82 -0.46
CA SER A 4 35.50 -22.32 0.12
C SER A 4 34.76 -21.23 0.90
N LEU A 5 35.50 -20.38 1.62
CA LEU A 5 34.91 -19.26 2.36
C LEU A 5 34.41 -18.15 1.42
N MET A 6 35.17 -17.82 0.38
CA MET A 6 34.76 -16.85 -0.66
C MET A 6 33.51 -17.32 -1.41
N MET A 7 33.42 -18.60 -1.78
CA MET A 7 32.25 -19.17 -2.45
C MET A 7 30.98 -19.10 -1.58
N ARG A 8 31.11 -19.39 -0.28
CA ARG A 8 30.00 -19.27 0.68
C ARG A 8 29.52 -17.83 0.81
N CYS A 9 30.44 -16.86 0.87
CA CYS A 9 30.09 -15.44 0.89
C CYS A 9 29.34 -15.00 -0.37
N LEU A 10 29.78 -15.44 -1.54
CA LEU A 10 29.12 -15.12 -2.81
C LEU A 10 27.70 -15.71 -2.89
N LEU A 11 27.51 -16.95 -2.43
CA LEU A 11 26.20 -17.59 -2.34
C LEU A 11 25.29 -16.88 -1.33
N SER A 12 25.82 -16.46 -0.17
CA SER A 12 25.05 -15.70 0.82
C SER A 12 24.67 -14.30 0.33
N LEU A 13 25.56 -13.63 -0.41
CA LEU A 13 25.25 -12.32 -0.99
C LEU A 13 24.20 -12.44 -2.09
N ALA A 14 24.32 -13.45 -2.95
CA ALA A 14 23.37 -13.71 -4.03
C ALA A 14 21.98 -14.04 -3.49
N THR A 15 21.89 -14.85 -2.43
CA THR A 15 20.60 -15.16 -1.77
C THR A 15 19.99 -13.94 -1.09
N LEU A 16 20.79 -13.11 -0.41
CA LEU A 16 20.31 -11.86 0.17
C LEU A 16 19.80 -10.88 -0.90
N LEU A 17 20.51 -10.75 -2.02
CA LEU A 17 20.10 -9.92 -3.15
C LEU A 17 18.79 -10.41 -3.76
N LEU A 18 18.64 -11.71 -3.99
CA LEU A 18 17.40 -12.31 -4.50
C LEU A 18 16.21 -12.09 -3.54
N LEU A 19 16.44 -12.17 -2.24
CA LEU A 19 15.40 -11.92 -1.24
C LEU A 19 14.93 -10.46 -1.28
N LEU A 20 15.86 -9.50 -1.38
CA LEU A 20 15.54 -8.07 -1.50
C LEU A 20 14.74 -7.75 -2.77
N LEU A 21 15.02 -8.44 -3.89
CA LEU A 21 14.29 -8.26 -5.15
C LEU A 21 12.88 -8.89 -5.14
N SER A 22 12.62 -9.85 -4.25
CA SER A 22 11.33 -10.55 -4.17
C SER A 22 10.23 -9.79 -3.40
N ILE A 23 10.58 -8.67 -2.75
CA ILE A 23 9.61 -7.83 -2.04
C ILE A 23 8.91 -6.96 -3.09
N THR A 24 7.73 -7.37 -3.55
CA THR A 24 6.85 -6.45 -4.27
C THR A 24 6.38 -5.38 -3.29
N PRO A 25 6.61 -4.09 -3.56
CA PRO A 25 6.16 -3.04 -2.67
C PRO A 25 4.65 -2.87 -2.81
N THR A 26 3.89 -3.56 -1.95
CA THR A 26 2.58 -3.09 -1.51
C THR A 26 2.85 -1.99 -0.49
N GLY A 27 2.62 -0.74 -0.88
CA GLY A 27 2.84 0.42 -0.04
C GLY A 27 1.57 1.26 0.01
N ALA A 28 1.32 1.93 1.12
CA ALA A 28 0.25 2.88 1.18
C ALA A 28 0.63 4.04 2.08
N GLU A 29 0.34 5.23 1.59
CA GLU A 29 0.89 6.48 2.10
C GLU A 29 -0.26 7.36 2.57
N VAL A 30 -0.17 7.83 3.81
CA VAL A 30 -1.03 8.92 4.29
C VAL A 30 -0.54 10.20 3.65
N VAL A 31 -1.33 10.77 2.74
CA VAL A 31 -0.94 11.97 2.00
C VAL A 31 -1.48 13.23 2.65
N GLN A 32 -0.67 14.29 2.62
CA GLN A 32 -1.06 15.61 3.14
C GLN A 32 -2.03 16.35 2.21
N SER A 33 -2.06 15.98 0.92
CA SER A 33 -2.94 16.57 -0.07
C SER A 33 -3.67 15.48 -0.86
N ILE A 34 -4.98 15.65 -1.01
CA ILE A 34 -5.84 14.76 -1.78
C ILE A 34 -5.45 14.72 -3.27
N SER A 35 -4.84 15.80 -3.77
CA SER A 35 -4.34 15.93 -5.15
C SER A 35 -3.34 14.83 -5.53
N ASN A 36 -2.71 14.17 -4.56
CA ASN A 36 -1.76 13.10 -4.83
C ASN A 36 -2.45 11.82 -5.35
N CYS A 37 -3.73 11.61 -5.09
CA CYS A 37 -4.47 10.44 -5.58
C CYS A 37 -5.92 10.75 -5.98
N ASP A 38 -6.20 12.00 -6.36
CA ASP A 38 -7.56 12.43 -6.72
C ASP A 38 -8.09 11.77 -7.99
N GLN A 39 -7.21 11.20 -8.82
CA GLN A 39 -7.57 10.60 -10.10
C GLN A 39 -8.55 9.44 -9.98
N PHE A 40 -8.74 8.88 -8.78
CA PHE A 40 -9.71 7.81 -8.53
C PHE A 40 -11.10 8.32 -8.17
N PHE A 41 -11.23 9.57 -7.74
CA PHE A 41 -12.54 10.15 -7.48
C PHE A 41 -13.25 10.49 -8.79
N LEU A 42 -14.58 10.42 -8.77
CA LEU A 42 -15.40 10.85 -9.88
C LEU A 42 -15.18 12.35 -10.10
N GLY A 43 -14.76 12.73 -11.32
CA GLY A 43 -14.43 14.13 -11.62
C GLY A 43 -13.32 14.71 -10.75
N GLN A 44 -12.42 13.87 -10.21
CA GLN A 44 -11.34 14.27 -9.29
C GLN A 44 -11.82 15.02 -8.05
N THR A 45 -13.09 14.83 -7.67
CA THR A 45 -13.72 15.54 -6.56
C THR A 45 -14.01 14.55 -5.43
N PRO A 46 -13.37 14.72 -4.26
CA PRO A 46 -13.64 13.86 -3.11
C PRO A 46 -15.06 14.06 -2.59
N PRO A 47 -15.70 13.02 -2.02
CA PRO A 47 -17.00 13.19 -1.39
C PRO A 47 -16.89 14.05 -0.12
N GLU A 48 -17.92 14.85 0.14
CA GLU A 48 -18.08 15.52 1.44
C GLU A 48 -18.59 14.52 2.48
N ILE A 49 -17.83 14.31 3.56
CA ILE A 49 -18.19 13.43 4.67
C ILE A 49 -18.30 14.30 5.93
N PRO A 50 -19.51 14.84 6.24
CA PRO A 50 -19.68 15.74 7.36
C PRO A 50 -19.50 15.03 8.70
N GLY A 51 -18.85 15.69 9.65
CA GLY A 51 -18.75 15.23 11.04
C GLY A 51 -17.66 14.17 11.30
N ILE A 52 -16.83 13.83 10.30
CA ILE A 52 -15.73 12.88 10.45
C ILE A 52 -14.42 13.52 9.96
N LEU A 53 -13.38 13.47 10.78
CA LEU A 53 -12.02 13.83 10.37
C LEU A 53 -11.39 12.61 9.69
N VAL A 54 -11.04 12.75 8.40
CA VAL A 54 -10.50 11.66 7.60
C VAL A 54 -9.08 11.96 7.14
N ASP A 55 -8.22 10.94 7.19
CA ASP A 55 -6.93 10.93 6.53
C ASP A 55 -7.12 10.36 5.11
N VAL A 56 -6.38 10.89 4.13
CA VAL A 56 -6.38 10.37 2.76
C VAL A 56 -5.22 9.39 2.61
N ILE A 57 -5.53 8.18 2.15
CA ILE A 57 -4.53 7.13 1.91
C ILE A 57 -4.49 6.81 0.42
N CYS A 58 -3.33 7.02 -0.22
CA CYS A 58 -3.07 6.54 -1.58
C CYS A 58 -2.52 5.10 -1.51
N GLN A 59 -3.25 4.15 -2.08
CA GLN A 59 -2.91 2.74 -2.03
C GLN A 59 -2.10 2.36 -3.26
N THR A 60 -0.91 1.81 -3.06
CA THR A 60 0.08 1.56 -4.10
C THR A 60 0.44 0.08 -4.15
N TYR A 61 0.41 -0.49 -5.34
CA TYR A 61 0.86 -1.86 -5.59
C TYR A 61 1.77 -1.86 -6.81
N GLU A 62 2.94 -2.49 -6.68
CA GLU A 62 3.97 -2.52 -7.73
C GLU A 62 4.40 -1.10 -8.17
N ASN A 63 4.53 -0.19 -7.19
CA ASN A 63 4.83 1.23 -7.39
C ASN A 63 3.77 2.01 -8.20
N GLU A 64 2.61 1.41 -8.44
CA GLU A 64 1.50 2.05 -9.13
C GLU A 64 0.36 2.34 -8.15
N LYS A 65 -0.17 3.56 -8.16
CA LYS A 65 -1.35 3.89 -7.37
C LYS A 65 -2.53 3.11 -7.94
N ARG A 66 -3.26 2.39 -7.09
CA ARG A 66 -4.38 1.53 -7.50
C ARG A 66 -5.73 2.09 -7.07
N PHE A 67 -5.80 2.67 -5.88
CA PHE A 67 -7.03 3.24 -5.33
C PHE A 67 -6.74 4.26 -4.23
N VAL A 68 -7.77 5.00 -3.83
CA VAL A 68 -7.72 5.94 -2.72
C VAL A 68 -8.72 5.52 -1.65
N THR A 69 -8.37 5.74 -0.38
CA THR A 69 -9.25 5.53 0.76
C THR A 69 -9.27 6.78 1.64
N LEU A 70 -10.46 7.21 2.03
CA LEU A 70 -10.68 8.15 3.13
C LEU A 70 -10.85 7.33 4.41
N TYR A 71 -9.99 7.59 5.37
CA TYR A 71 -9.82 6.74 6.54
C TYR A 71 -10.08 7.52 7.82
N ASP A 72 -11.04 7.05 8.62
CA ASP A 72 -11.26 7.54 9.96
C ASP A 72 -10.23 6.91 10.90
N THR A 73 -9.27 7.72 11.35
CA THR A 73 -8.19 7.25 12.23
C THR A 73 -8.62 7.04 13.68
N GLU A 74 -9.69 7.70 14.12
CA GLU A 74 -10.23 7.57 15.48
C GLU A 74 -10.92 6.21 15.62
N ASN A 75 -11.83 5.90 14.69
CA ASN A 75 -12.58 4.64 14.67
C ASN A 75 -11.83 3.50 13.98
N LYS A 76 -10.72 3.81 13.30
CA LYS A 76 -9.89 2.86 12.54
C LYS A 76 -10.69 2.13 11.46
N ILE A 77 -11.48 2.87 10.70
CA ILE A 77 -12.31 2.34 9.63
C ILE A 77 -12.12 3.13 8.33
N PRO A 78 -12.08 2.46 7.16
CA PRO A 78 -12.21 3.15 5.89
C PRO A 78 -13.67 3.62 5.74
N VAL A 79 -13.89 4.92 5.65
CA VAL A 79 -15.25 5.48 5.49
C VAL A 79 -15.66 5.58 4.02
N PHE A 80 -14.68 5.69 3.12
CA PHE A 80 -14.90 5.72 1.68
C PHE A 80 -13.67 5.22 0.93
N SER A 81 -13.86 4.49 -0.16
CA SER A 81 -12.79 4.11 -1.08
C SER A 81 -13.24 4.29 -2.52
N ALA A 82 -12.33 4.70 -3.39
CA ALA A 82 -12.57 4.83 -4.83
C ALA A 82 -11.43 4.24 -5.65
N TYR A 83 -11.79 3.58 -6.75
CA TYR A 83 -10.88 3.01 -7.73
C TYR A 83 -11.49 3.16 -9.12
N LYS A 84 -10.65 3.10 -10.16
CA LYS A 84 -11.11 3.05 -11.54
C LYS A 84 -11.19 1.60 -11.99
N TYR A 85 -12.36 1.23 -12.50
CA TYR A 85 -12.55 -0.07 -13.11
C TYR A 85 -12.04 -0.03 -14.56
N GLU A 86 -11.01 -0.81 -14.88
CA GLU A 86 -10.37 -0.83 -16.20
C GLU A 86 -10.78 -2.05 -17.04
N GLY A 87 -11.52 -3.00 -16.48
CA GLY A 87 -11.91 -4.24 -17.14
C GLY A 87 -11.99 -5.41 -16.17
N ASP A 88 -12.32 -6.59 -16.69
CA ASP A 88 -12.35 -7.82 -15.89
C ASP A 88 -10.98 -8.51 -15.93
N ASP A 89 -10.30 -8.49 -14.79
CA ASP A 89 -9.01 -9.15 -14.56
C ASP A 89 -9.18 -10.62 -14.15
N GLY A 90 -10.43 -11.11 -14.13
CA GLY A 90 -10.80 -12.47 -13.76
C GLY A 90 -11.32 -12.58 -12.32
N ARG A 91 -11.31 -13.81 -11.78
CA ARG A 91 -11.85 -14.07 -10.44
C ARG A 91 -10.95 -13.51 -9.36
N ARG A 92 -11.58 -13.01 -8.29
CA ARG A 92 -10.89 -12.67 -7.03
C ARG A 92 -9.95 -13.81 -6.62
N PRO A 93 -8.64 -13.56 -6.45
CA PRO A 93 -7.71 -14.60 -6.04
C PRO A 93 -8.04 -15.08 -4.63
N ASN A 94 -7.83 -16.38 -4.38
CA ASN A 94 -8.04 -16.97 -3.05
C ASN A 94 -6.84 -16.67 -2.14
N THR A 95 -6.77 -15.44 -1.65
CA THR A 95 -5.68 -14.97 -0.77
C THR A 95 -6.16 -14.79 0.66
N THR A 96 -5.23 -14.92 1.61
CA THR A 96 -5.47 -14.53 3.01
C THR A 96 -5.72 -13.02 3.11
N TRP A 97 -6.56 -12.61 4.04
CA TRP A 97 -6.77 -11.19 4.37
C TRP A 97 -5.48 -10.55 4.88
N MET A 98 -5.18 -9.35 4.39
CA MET A 98 -4.01 -8.57 4.78
C MET A 98 -4.44 -7.43 5.71
N ILE A 99 -3.62 -7.15 6.73
CA ILE A 99 -3.78 -5.97 7.58
C ILE A 99 -3.08 -4.81 6.90
N GLU A 100 -3.72 -3.64 6.92
CA GLU A 100 -3.14 -2.39 6.44
C GLU A 100 -2.05 -1.90 7.41
N PRO A 101 -0.75 -1.98 7.05
CA PRO A 101 0.34 -1.85 8.03
C PRO A 101 0.52 -0.42 8.55
N GLN A 102 0.23 0.61 7.75
CA GLN A 102 0.42 2.02 8.14
C GLN A 102 -0.54 2.52 9.25
N VAL A 103 -1.63 1.81 9.52
CA VAL A 103 -2.62 2.23 10.53
C VAL A 103 -2.19 1.82 11.95
N GLY A 104 -1.33 0.81 12.09
CA GLY A 104 -0.97 0.23 13.38
C GLY A 104 0.04 1.03 14.23
N SER A 105 0.68 2.05 13.66
CA SER A 105 1.88 2.68 14.27
C SER A 105 1.70 4.07 14.87
N LYS A 106 0.53 4.73 14.72
CA LYS A 106 0.23 5.96 15.50
C LYS A 106 0.05 5.59 16.98
N ARG A 107 1.14 5.55 17.75
CA ARG A 107 1.06 5.57 19.22
C ARG A 107 0.39 6.88 19.62
N ARG A 108 -0.68 6.80 20.42
CA ARG A 108 -1.22 7.97 21.14
C ARG A 108 -0.07 8.59 21.94
N ASN A 109 0.19 9.87 21.71
CA ASN A 109 0.73 10.73 22.76
C ASN A 109 -0.41 11.11 23.70
#